data_AF-A0A5N5QFC0-F1
#
_entry.id   AF-A0A5N5QFC0-F1
#
_cell.length_a   1.000
_cell.length_b   1.000
_cell.length_c   1.000
_cell.angle_alpha   90.00
_cell.angle_beta   90.00
_cell.angle_gamma   90.00
#
_symmetry.space_group_name_H-M   'P 1'
#
loop_
_entity.id
_entity.type
_entity.pdbx_description
1 polymer ?
#
loop_
_entity_poly.entity_id
_entity_poly.type
_entity_poly.pdbx_seq_one_letter_code
_entity_poly.pdbx_strand_id
1 'polypeptide(L)'
;MSGDPSSSPVPIPATVPIPEGYTELLPPWTFHGEAWWIFPSTPLPWQAKELPKGALDPLETERLGDLHATYTGGLGTIQLIRYHTTPVGRRNWNTPKHLARFEFTAEIPSDPLSPTVAAVFPALNDTAEPEYATEPVFRVRLVPSHWLPTVPLNLARVPRAVHDPRLFQPPLTSSSVPVVGTDHWCIVETRCSGCARVVYPESALGGGKLGDGVGFPDVKLFSVGLWWPKASNIPIVMGVGVHVLSGAVLV
;
A
#
# COMPACT_ATOMS: atom_id res chain seq x y z
N MET A 1 -19.44 51.00 17.66
CA MET A 1 -18.55 49.93 17.16
C MET A 1 -18.89 48.67 17.93
N SER A 2 -19.75 47.82 17.37
CA SER A 2 -20.11 46.51 17.94
C SER A 2 -19.69 45.44 16.93
N GLY A 3 -18.66 44.67 17.28
CA GLY A 3 -18.20 43.53 16.48
C GLY A 3 -19.11 42.33 16.73
N ASP A 4 -19.57 41.72 15.65
CA ASP A 4 -20.43 40.53 15.65
C ASP A 4 -19.56 39.27 15.85
N PRO A 5 -19.75 38.45 16.89
CA PRO A 5 -18.96 37.25 17.12
C PRO A 5 -19.73 36.03 16.59
N SER A 6 -19.71 35.82 15.27
CA SER A 6 -20.24 34.59 14.68
C SER A 6 -19.59 34.32 13.32
N SER A 7 -18.37 33.80 13.35
CA SER A 7 -17.84 33.02 12.24
C SER A 7 -17.48 31.63 12.77
N SER A 8 -18.50 30.79 12.89
CA SER A 8 -18.30 29.35 13.04
C SER A 8 -17.40 28.87 11.88
N PRO A 9 -16.31 28.12 12.16
CA PRO A 9 -15.48 27.59 11.10
C PRO A 9 -16.32 26.67 10.20
N VAL A 10 -16.26 26.92 8.89
CA VAL A 10 -16.92 26.10 7.87
C VAL A 10 -16.47 24.65 8.08
N PRO A 11 -17.37 23.68 8.26
CA PRO A 11 -17.00 22.28 8.34
C PRO A 11 -16.31 21.87 7.03
N ILE A 12 -15.08 21.37 7.15
CA ILE A 12 -14.38 20.70 6.05
C ILE A 12 -15.28 19.53 5.62
N PRO A 13 -15.64 19.37 4.33
CA PRO A 13 -16.53 18.30 3.89
C PRO A 13 -15.93 16.94 4.23
N ALA A 14 -16.52 16.22 5.18
CA ALA A 14 -16.00 14.94 5.68
C ALA A 14 -16.30 13.76 4.75
N THR A 15 -17.07 13.97 3.69
CA THR A 15 -17.55 12.90 2.82
C THR A 15 -17.68 13.41 1.40
N VAL A 16 -16.64 13.22 0.58
CA VAL A 16 -16.88 13.13 -0.86
C VAL A 16 -17.70 11.85 -1.06
N PRO A 17 -18.90 11.92 -1.65
CA PRO A 17 -19.71 10.72 -1.89
C PRO A 17 -18.91 9.72 -2.74
N ILE A 18 -19.16 8.42 -2.51
CA ILE A 18 -18.66 7.37 -3.39
C ILE A 18 -19.08 7.74 -4.82
N PRO A 19 -18.16 7.81 -5.80
CA PRO A 19 -18.55 8.15 -7.17
C PRO A 19 -19.57 7.13 -7.71
N GLU A 20 -20.46 7.56 -8.59
CA GLU A 20 -21.42 6.64 -9.22
C GLU A 20 -20.69 5.49 -9.93
N GLY A 21 -21.16 4.26 -9.72
CA GLY A 21 -20.58 3.04 -10.32
C GLY A 21 -19.55 2.29 -9.47
N TYR A 22 -19.32 2.69 -8.22
CA TYR A 22 -18.43 1.97 -7.29
C TYR A 22 -19.19 1.38 -6.09
N THR A 23 -18.79 0.18 -5.66
CA THR A 23 -19.26 -0.45 -4.43
C THR A 23 -18.18 -0.32 -3.35
N GLU A 24 -18.54 0.13 -2.15
CA GLU A 24 -17.66 0.06 -0.98
C GLU A 24 -17.65 -1.38 -0.44
N LEU A 25 -16.46 -1.96 -0.33
CA LEU A 25 -16.27 -3.27 0.28
C LEU A 25 -15.60 -3.09 1.65
N LEU A 26 -16.30 -3.52 2.72
CA LEU A 26 -15.75 -3.58 4.08
C LEU A 26 -15.27 -4.99 4.42
N PRO A 27 -14.04 -5.17 4.91
CA PRO A 27 -13.55 -6.49 5.32
C PRO A 27 -14.36 -7.08 6.47
N PRO A 28 -14.79 -8.36 6.38
CA PRO A 28 -15.55 -9.04 7.41
C PRO A 28 -14.65 -9.52 8.55
N TRP A 29 -13.35 -9.19 8.53
CA TRP A 29 -12.39 -9.55 9.56
C TRP A 29 -11.57 -8.37 10.05
N THR A 30 -11.14 -8.46 11.30
CA THR A 30 -10.13 -7.58 11.88
C THR A 30 -8.74 -8.11 11.53
N PHE A 31 -7.91 -7.26 10.92
CA PHE A 31 -6.50 -7.57 10.70
C PHE A 31 -5.72 -7.60 12.02
N HIS A 32 -4.88 -8.63 12.16
CA HIS A 32 -3.86 -8.73 13.18
C HIS A 32 -2.53 -9.13 12.55
N GLY A 33 -1.55 -8.25 12.63
CA GLY A 33 -0.23 -8.46 12.05
C GLY A 33 0.69 -7.25 12.22
N GLU A 34 1.73 -7.23 11.40
CA GLU A 34 2.68 -6.12 11.31
C GLU A 34 2.66 -5.51 9.91
N ALA A 35 2.93 -4.20 9.85
CA ALA A 35 2.89 -3.44 8.61
C ALA A 35 4.03 -2.43 8.54
N TRP A 36 4.70 -2.36 7.39
CA TRP A 36 5.69 -1.33 7.07
C TRP A 36 5.16 -0.48 5.92
N TRP A 37 5.23 0.83 6.09
CA TRP A 37 4.94 1.82 5.09
C TRP A 37 6.25 2.52 4.74
N ILE A 38 6.68 2.34 3.51
CA ILE A 38 7.90 2.89 2.96
C ILE A 38 7.48 4.04 2.06
N PHE A 39 8.05 5.22 2.24
CA PHE A 39 7.72 6.35 1.39
C PHE A 39 8.74 6.43 0.25
N PRO A 40 8.37 6.14 -1.01
CA PRO A 40 9.25 6.46 -2.14
C PRO A 40 9.46 7.97 -2.21
N SER A 41 10.64 8.39 -2.63
CA SER A 41 10.87 9.75 -3.10
C SER A 41 10.23 9.89 -4.49
N THR A 42 8.90 9.76 -4.54
CA THR A 42 8.16 10.18 -5.71
C THR A 42 8.40 11.67 -5.86
N PRO A 43 8.78 12.13 -7.05
CA PRO A 43 9.06 13.55 -7.23
C PRO A 43 7.81 14.34 -6.85
N LEU A 44 8.00 15.53 -6.27
CA LEU A 44 6.87 16.40 -5.93
C LEU A 44 5.98 16.59 -7.18
N PRO A 45 4.66 16.87 -7.05
CA PRO A 45 3.72 16.91 -8.18
C PRO A 45 4.20 17.64 -9.45
N TRP A 46 5.11 18.62 -9.32
CA TRP A 46 5.70 19.35 -10.45
C TRP A 46 6.85 18.62 -11.17
N GLN A 47 7.40 17.55 -10.62
CA GLN A 47 8.58 16.84 -11.11
C GLN A 47 8.25 15.51 -11.80
N ALA A 48 7.12 14.88 -11.50
CA ALA A 48 6.65 13.66 -12.17
C ALA A 48 5.20 13.83 -12.62
N LYS A 49 5.02 13.93 -13.93
CA LYS A 49 3.68 13.93 -14.57
C LYS A 49 3.17 12.52 -14.86
N GLU A 50 4.01 11.51 -14.67
CA GLU A 50 3.73 10.11 -14.99
C GLU A 50 4.12 9.22 -13.80
N LEU A 51 3.37 8.14 -13.61
CA LEU A 51 3.67 7.13 -12.61
C LEU A 51 4.91 6.31 -13.03
N PRO A 52 5.72 5.80 -12.08
CA PRO A 52 6.80 4.89 -12.39
C PRO A 52 6.29 3.68 -13.19
N LYS A 53 7.09 3.21 -14.16
CA LYS A 53 6.78 1.99 -14.90
C LYS A 53 6.58 0.83 -13.93
N GLY A 54 5.45 0.12 -14.04
CA GLY A 54 5.09 -0.99 -13.14
C GLY A 54 4.43 -0.57 -11.83
N ALA A 55 4.07 0.72 -11.66
CA ALA A 55 3.31 1.17 -10.49
C ALA A 55 1.81 0.83 -10.56
N LEU A 56 1.29 0.50 -11.75
CA LEU A 56 -0.11 0.13 -11.99
C LEU A 56 -0.19 -1.30 -12.51
N ASP A 57 -1.27 -1.98 -12.15
CA ASP A 57 -1.65 -3.23 -12.82
C ASP A 57 -2.09 -2.94 -14.27
N PRO A 58 -1.87 -3.86 -15.23
CA PRO A 58 -2.39 -3.70 -16.59
C PRO A 58 -3.90 -3.41 -16.65
N LEU A 59 -4.70 -4.03 -15.77
CA LEU A 59 -6.15 -3.80 -15.68
C LEU A 59 -6.50 -2.39 -15.17
N GLU A 60 -5.63 -1.79 -14.35
CA GLU A 60 -5.79 -0.41 -13.89
C GLU A 60 -5.43 0.61 -14.98
N THR A 61 -4.44 0.26 -15.81
CA THR A 61 -3.93 1.13 -16.88
C THR A 61 -4.97 1.37 -17.97
N GLU A 62 -5.72 0.34 -18.36
CA GLU A 62 -6.78 0.43 -19.39
C GLU A 62 -7.83 1.49 -19.02
N ARG A 63 -8.27 1.49 -17.75
CA ARG A 63 -9.31 2.41 -17.27
C ARG A 63 -8.82 3.84 -17.06
N LEU A 64 -7.57 4.06 -16.66
CA LEU A 64 -7.03 5.43 -16.60
C LEU A 64 -7.06 6.08 -17.99
N GLY A 65 -6.83 5.28 -19.03
CA GLY A 65 -7.05 5.68 -20.43
C GLY A 65 -8.49 6.11 -20.69
N ASP A 66 -9.47 5.27 -20.33
CA ASP A 66 -10.90 5.55 -20.52
C ASP A 66 -11.39 6.80 -19.75
N LEU A 67 -10.92 6.98 -18.52
CA LEU A 67 -11.32 8.09 -17.66
C LEU A 67 -10.63 9.40 -18.04
N HIS A 68 -9.71 9.38 -19.01
CA HIS A 68 -8.79 10.49 -19.31
C HIS A 68 -8.10 11.03 -18.04
N ALA A 69 -7.93 10.17 -17.04
CA ALA A 69 -7.46 10.58 -15.73
C ALA A 69 -5.94 10.78 -15.77
N THR A 70 -5.49 11.92 -15.30
CA THR A 70 -4.05 12.27 -15.31
C THR A 70 -3.50 12.13 -13.89
N TYR A 71 -2.30 11.56 -13.77
CA TYR A 71 -1.58 11.56 -12.50
C TYR A 71 -1.23 13.01 -12.12
N THR A 72 -1.80 13.50 -11.02
CA THR A 72 -1.61 14.88 -10.55
C THR A 72 -0.50 15.02 -9.51
N GLY A 73 0.25 13.93 -9.24
CA GLY A 73 1.18 13.86 -8.11
C GLY A 73 0.53 13.35 -6.83
N GLY A 74 1.30 13.28 -5.75
CA GLY A 74 0.83 12.87 -4.43
C GLY A 74 1.86 12.05 -3.67
N LEU A 75 1.64 11.83 -2.37
CA LEU A 75 2.47 10.95 -1.58
C LEU A 75 2.17 9.50 -1.95
N GLY A 76 3.13 8.84 -2.62
CA GLY A 76 3.10 7.39 -2.78
C GLY A 76 3.49 6.67 -1.49
N THR A 77 3.02 5.44 -1.31
CA THR A 77 3.46 4.54 -0.25
C THR A 77 3.74 3.16 -0.84
N ILE A 78 4.84 2.54 -0.44
CA ILE A 78 5.07 1.11 -0.61
C ILE A 78 4.70 0.44 0.69
N GLN A 79 3.69 -0.40 0.69
CA GLN A 79 3.23 -1.06 1.90
C GLN A 79 3.63 -2.54 1.88
N LEU A 80 4.21 -3.03 2.98
CA LEU A 80 4.50 -4.44 3.25
C LEU A 80 3.68 -4.85 4.46
N ILE A 81 2.89 -5.92 4.35
CA ILE A 81 2.04 -6.38 5.44
C ILE A 81 2.23 -7.87 5.65
N ARG A 82 2.52 -8.24 6.90
CA ARG A 82 2.59 -9.64 7.34
C ARG A 82 1.45 -9.92 8.31
N TYR A 83 0.63 -10.90 7.96
CA TYR A 83 -0.51 -11.37 8.75
C TYR A 83 -0.06 -12.42 9.77
N HIS A 84 -0.59 -12.38 10.99
CA HIS A 84 -0.27 -13.37 12.03
C HIS A 84 -1.37 -14.42 12.23
N THR A 85 -2.64 -14.02 12.18
CA THR A 85 -3.75 -14.90 12.59
C THR A 85 -4.92 -14.93 11.61
N THR A 86 -4.92 -14.08 10.59
CA THR A 86 -6.04 -13.96 9.65
C THR A 86 -5.75 -14.76 8.37
N PRO A 87 -6.62 -15.70 7.96
CA PRO A 87 -6.49 -16.37 6.68
C PRO A 87 -6.74 -15.38 5.55
N VAL A 88 -5.72 -15.09 4.75
CA VAL A 88 -5.82 -14.18 3.61
C VAL A 88 -6.20 -15.00 2.38
N GLY A 89 -7.49 -15.00 2.03
CA GLY A 89 -7.95 -15.51 0.74
C GLY A 89 -7.93 -14.41 -0.33
N ARG A 90 -7.46 -14.71 -1.56
CA ARG A 90 -7.64 -13.84 -2.75
C ARG A 90 -9.10 -13.42 -2.98
N ARG A 91 -10.05 -14.27 -2.57
CA ARG A 91 -11.45 -14.29 -3.03
C ARG A 91 -12.35 -13.13 -2.60
N ASN A 92 -11.91 -12.21 -1.75
CA ASN A 92 -12.85 -11.36 -1.00
C ASN A 92 -12.79 -9.85 -1.32
N TRP A 93 -11.80 -9.35 -2.08
CA TRP A 93 -11.53 -7.89 -2.12
C TRP A 93 -11.24 -7.28 -3.49
N ASN A 94 -11.45 -8.06 -4.56
CA ASN A 94 -11.27 -7.58 -5.93
C ASN A 94 -9.88 -6.99 -6.24
N THR A 95 -8.83 -7.39 -5.49
CA THR A 95 -7.47 -6.86 -5.70
C THR A 95 -6.67 -7.67 -6.70
N PRO A 96 -6.10 -7.03 -7.73
CA PRO A 96 -5.17 -7.68 -8.63
C PRO A 96 -3.92 -8.06 -7.85
N LYS A 97 -3.77 -9.37 -7.59
CA LYS A 97 -2.66 -9.93 -6.81
C LYS A 97 -1.96 -10.99 -7.65
N HIS A 98 -0.65 -10.87 -7.77
CA HIS A 98 0.20 -11.96 -8.24
C HIS A 98 0.58 -12.88 -7.09
N LEU A 99 0.81 -14.15 -7.39
CA LEU A 99 1.29 -15.11 -6.39
C LEU A 99 2.79 -14.85 -6.21
N ALA A 100 3.22 -14.74 -4.96
CA ALA A 100 4.62 -14.54 -4.63
C ALA A 100 4.93 -15.11 -3.24
N ARG A 101 6.17 -15.56 -3.06
CA ARG A 101 6.72 -15.96 -1.77
C ARG A 101 7.39 -14.75 -1.15
N PHE A 102 7.09 -14.50 0.11
CA PHE A 102 7.66 -13.42 0.88
C PHE A 102 8.51 -13.99 2.00
N GLU A 103 9.70 -13.45 2.14
CA GLU A 103 10.62 -13.79 3.21
C GLU A 103 10.89 -12.54 4.01
N PHE A 104 10.81 -12.63 5.34
CA PHE A 104 11.29 -11.58 6.21
C PHE A 104 12.18 -12.17 7.29
N THR A 105 13.41 -11.69 7.33
CA THR A 105 14.48 -12.20 8.18
C THR A 105 14.95 -11.08 9.08
N ALA A 106 14.78 -11.24 10.39
CA ALA A 106 15.41 -10.37 11.37
C ALA A 106 16.91 -10.68 11.43
N GLU A 107 17.76 -9.66 11.38
CA GLU A 107 19.22 -9.81 11.49
C GLU A 107 19.63 -10.38 12.85
N ILE A 108 18.92 -9.99 13.91
CA ILE A 108 19.10 -10.43 15.29
C ILE A 108 17.73 -10.86 15.82
N PRO A 109 17.35 -12.16 15.73
CA PRO A 109 16.01 -12.62 16.08
C PRO A 109 15.56 -12.34 17.52
N SER A 110 16.50 -12.16 18.45
CA SER A 110 16.23 -11.84 19.86
C SER A 110 15.98 -10.36 20.12
N ASP A 111 16.35 -9.47 19.20
CA ASP A 111 16.17 -8.03 19.34
C ASP A 111 14.86 -7.59 18.68
N PRO A 112 13.86 -7.09 19.44
CA PRO A 112 12.61 -6.61 18.88
C PRO A 112 12.76 -5.37 17.98
N LEU A 113 13.92 -4.71 17.98
CA LEU A 113 14.26 -3.60 17.10
C LEU A 113 15.29 -3.99 16.04
N SER A 114 15.58 -5.28 15.90
CA SER A 114 16.47 -5.76 14.85
C SER A 114 16.01 -5.28 13.49
N PRO A 115 16.93 -4.82 12.62
CA PRO A 115 16.63 -4.64 11.22
C PRO A 115 16.01 -5.92 10.63
N THR A 116 15.03 -5.73 9.76
CA THR A 116 14.34 -6.81 9.06
C THR A 116 14.59 -6.67 7.56
N VAL A 117 15.10 -7.72 6.94
CA VAL A 117 15.24 -7.80 5.48
C VAL A 117 14.00 -8.47 4.91
N ALA A 118 13.25 -7.76 4.08
CA ALA A 118 12.09 -8.29 3.37
C ALA A 118 12.46 -8.52 1.89
N ALA A 119 12.11 -9.70 1.36
CA ALA A 119 12.35 -10.08 -0.03
C ALA A 119 11.10 -10.74 -0.63
N VAL A 120 10.88 -10.50 -1.93
CA VAL A 120 9.70 -10.98 -2.64
C VAL A 120 10.10 -11.72 -3.91
N PHE A 121 9.66 -12.97 -3.99
CA PHE A 121 9.97 -13.89 -5.08
C PHE A 121 8.67 -14.19 -5.83
N PRO A 122 8.53 -13.75 -7.10
CA PRO A 122 7.33 -14.01 -7.88
C PRO A 122 7.17 -15.51 -8.14
N ALA A 123 5.92 -15.97 -8.23
CA ALA A 123 5.63 -17.28 -8.77
C ALA A 123 5.92 -17.30 -10.28
N LEU A 124 6.51 -18.38 -10.75
CA LEU A 124 6.80 -18.63 -12.17
C LEU A 124 5.62 -19.29 -12.89
N ASN A 125 4.68 -19.84 -12.12
CA ASN A 125 3.48 -20.51 -12.59
C ASN A 125 2.31 -20.32 -11.60
N ASP A 126 1.08 -20.45 -12.11
CA ASP A 126 -0.16 -20.35 -11.32
C ASP A 126 -0.75 -21.74 -11.03
N THR A 127 0.10 -22.70 -10.65
CA THR A 127 -0.29 -24.08 -10.32
C THR A 127 -0.62 -24.22 -8.82
N ALA A 128 -1.23 -25.35 -8.44
CA ALA A 128 -1.49 -25.66 -7.02
C ALA A 128 -0.20 -25.81 -6.20
N GLU A 129 0.89 -26.20 -6.86
CA GLU A 129 2.24 -26.28 -6.31
C GLU A 129 3.13 -25.26 -7.06
N PRO A 130 3.11 -23.99 -6.63
CA PRO A 130 3.78 -22.92 -7.33
C PRO A 130 5.30 -23.03 -7.21
N GLU A 131 6.00 -22.85 -8.33
CA GLU A 131 7.44 -22.64 -8.37
C GLU A 131 7.73 -21.14 -8.22
N TYR A 132 8.74 -20.78 -7.43
CA TYR A 132 9.11 -19.38 -7.20
C TYR A 132 10.48 -19.08 -7.79
N ALA A 133 10.67 -17.84 -8.26
CA ALA A 133 11.96 -17.37 -8.73
C ALA A 133 13.04 -17.49 -7.64
N THR A 134 14.29 -17.72 -8.06
CA THR A 134 15.45 -17.76 -7.16
C THR A 134 15.92 -16.37 -6.76
N GLU A 135 15.71 -15.38 -7.63
CA GLU A 135 16.06 -13.97 -7.39
C GLU A 135 14.80 -13.17 -7.03
N PRO A 136 14.88 -12.27 -6.03
CA PRO A 136 13.74 -11.46 -5.65
C PRO A 136 13.55 -10.30 -6.63
N VAL A 137 12.28 -9.94 -6.90
CA VAL A 137 11.94 -8.75 -7.70
C VAL A 137 11.91 -7.48 -6.87
N PHE A 138 11.80 -7.62 -5.55
CA PHE A 138 11.84 -6.53 -4.58
C PHE A 138 12.62 -6.99 -3.35
N ARG A 139 13.52 -6.12 -2.86
CA ARG A 139 14.25 -6.38 -1.62
C ARG A 139 14.57 -5.08 -0.88
N VAL A 140 14.19 -5.02 0.39
CA VAL A 140 14.40 -3.87 1.27
C VAL A 140 14.90 -4.32 2.63
N ARG A 141 15.81 -3.53 3.21
CA ARG A 141 16.24 -3.64 4.60
C ARG A 141 15.58 -2.55 5.41
N LEU A 142 14.84 -2.93 6.45
CA LEU A 142 14.00 -2.06 7.25
C LEU A 142 14.67 -1.89 8.61
N VAL A 143 15.21 -0.69 8.88
CA VAL A 143 15.96 -0.40 10.12
C VAL A 143 15.10 0.40 11.09
N PRO A 144 14.55 -0.18 12.17
CA PRO A 144 13.78 0.58 13.15
C PRO A 144 14.64 1.65 13.82
N SER A 145 14.07 2.83 14.06
CA SER A 145 14.75 3.83 14.87
C SER A 145 14.88 3.36 16.31
N HIS A 146 16.10 3.37 16.86
CA HIS A 146 16.34 3.13 18.29
C HIS A 146 16.11 4.38 19.15
N TRP A 147 16.11 5.57 18.54
CA TRP A 147 16.09 6.85 19.24
C TRP A 147 14.71 7.50 19.31
N LEU A 148 13.83 7.22 18.34
CA LEU A 148 12.50 7.82 18.29
C LEU A 148 11.48 6.96 19.05
N PRO A 149 10.57 7.60 19.80
CA PRO A 149 9.51 6.88 20.50
C PRO A 149 8.53 6.27 19.52
N THR A 150 7.84 5.22 19.95
CA THR A 150 6.67 4.71 19.23
C THR A 150 5.51 5.69 19.44
N VAL A 151 4.86 6.14 18.37
CA VAL A 151 3.77 7.12 18.40
C VAL A 151 2.42 6.45 18.12
N PRO A 152 1.36 6.78 18.87
CA PRO A 152 0.02 6.32 18.54
C PRO A 152 -0.43 7.04 17.26
N LEU A 153 -0.66 6.28 16.19
CA LEU A 153 -1.10 6.78 14.90
C LEU A 153 -2.37 6.08 14.47
N ASN A 154 -3.39 6.88 14.12
CA ASN A 154 -4.65 6.41 13.55
C ASN A 154 -4.91 7.18 12.26
N LEU A 155 -4.75 6.49 11.13
CA LEU A 155 -4.87 7.10 9.80
C LEU A 155 -6.30 7.54 9.47
N ALA A 156 -7.32 6.98 10.12
CA ALA A 156 -8.70 7.45 9.97
C ALA A 156 -8.89 8.88 10.50
N ARG A 157 -7.91 9.42 11.25
CA ARG A 157 -7.91 10.81 11.74
C ARG A 157 -7.05 11.74 10.90
N VAL A 158 -6.30 11.23 9.93
CA VAL A 158 -5.50 12.07 9.03
C VAL A 158 -6.45 12.68 7.99
N PRO A 159 -6.42 14.01 7.77
CA PRO A 159 -7.25 14.64 6.75
C PRO A 159 -6.99 14.02 5.37
N ARG A 160 -8.06 13.72 4.61
CA ARG A 160 -7.95 13.10 3.28
C ARG A 160 -7.10 13.91 2.29
N ALA A 161 -7.07 15.23 2.45
CA ALA A 161 -6.21 16.11 1.66
C ALA A 161 -4.71 15.86 1.86
N VAL A 162 -4.32 15.24 2.98
CA VAL A 162 -2.94 14.84 3.28
C VAL A 162 -2.68 13.39 2.87
N HIS A 163 -3.68 12.53 3.04
CA HIS A 163 -3.59 11.11 2.70
C HIS A 163 -4.98 10.59 2.34
N ASP A 164 -5.23 10.27 1.07
CA ASP A 164 -6.46 9.60 0.64
C ASP A 164 -6.28 8.08 0.77
N PRO A 165 -6.95 7.41 1.72
CA PRO A 165 -6.80 5.98 1.94
C PRO A 165 -7.57 5.11 0.95
N ARG A 166 -8.33 5.70 0.01
CA ARG A 166 -9.16 4.95 -0.93
C ARG A 166 -8.31 4.29 -1.99
N LEU A 167 -8.48 2.98 -2.13
CA LEU A 167 -7.89 2.17 -3.18
C LEU A 167 -8.95 1.81 -4.20
N PHE A 168 -8.68 2.12 -5.46
CA PHE A 168 -9.50 1.69 -6.58
C PHE A 168 -9.05 0.29 -7.00
N GLN A 169 -10.00 -0.59 -7.24
CA GLN A 169 -9.74 -2.00 -7.54
C GLN A 169 -10.46 -2.36 -8.85
N PRO A 170 -9.72 -2.79 -9.90
CA PRO A 170 -10.30 -3.09 -11.21
C PRO A 170 -11.17 -4.35 -11.16
N PRO A 171 -12.18 -4.50 -12.04
CA PRO A 171 -12.92 -5.75 -12.18
C PRO A 171 -12.01 -6.95 -12.41
N LEU A 172 -12.21 -8.04 -11.66
CA LEU A 172 -11.51 -9.31 -11.85
C LEU A 172 -12.51 -10.35 -12.35
N THR A 173 -12.84 -10.28 -13.64
CA THR A 173 -13.78 -11.22 -14.27
C THR A 173 -13.19 -12.64 -14.30
N SER A 174 -14.05 -13.65 -14.12
CA SER A 174 -13.71 -15.02 -13.74
C SER A 174 -13.01 -15.88 -14.82
N SER A 175 -12.37 -15.29 -15.82
CA SER A 175 -11.76 -16.02 -16.95
C SER A 175 -10.35 -16.57 -16.66
N SER A 176 -9.72 -16.19 -15.56
CA SER A 176 -8.45 -16.77 -15.08
C SER A 176 -8.60 -17.38 -13.68
N VAL A 177 -8.42 -18.70 -13.60
CA VAL A 177 -8.38 -19.55 -12.39
C VAL A 177 -7.60 -18.89 -11.22
N PRO A 178 -7.91 -19.16 -9.92
CA PRO A 178 -9.16 -18.99 -9.20
C PRO A 178 -9.15 -17.61 -8.51
N VAL A 179 -9.30 -16.53 -9.26
CA VAL A 179 -9.40 -15.17 -8.68
C VAL A 179 -10.87 -14.77 -8.68
N VAL A 180 -11.54 -14.94 -7.54
CA VAL A 180 -12.88 -14.40 -7.34
C VAL A 180 -12.74 -12.91 -7.09
N GLY A 181 -13.20 -12.08 -8.03
CA GLY A 181 -13.45 -10.66 -7.80
C GLY A 181 -14.82 -10.27 -8.35
N THR A 182 -14.98 -9.01 -8.70
CA THR A 182 -16.23 -8.42 -9.17
C THR A 182 -16.14 -8.11 -10.66
N ASP A 183 -17.30 -8.00 -11.31
CA ASP A 183 -17.46 -7.54 -12.70
C ASP A 183 -17.49 -6.00 -12.83
N HIS A 184 -17.41 -5.31 -11.70
CA HIS A 184 -17.42 -3.85 -11.59
C HIS A 184 -16.26 -3.36 -10.70
N TRP A 185 -15.98 -2.07 -10.77
CA TRP A 185 -14.94 -1.43 -9.97
C TRP A 185 -15.33 -1.36 -8.49
N CYS A 186 -14.36 -1.57 -7.60
CA CYS A 186 -14.56 -1.44 -6.17
C CYS A 186 -13.66 -0.35 -5.59
N ILE A 187 -14.14 0.30 -4.53
CA ILE A 187 -13.32 1.17 -3.69
C ILE A 187 -13.16 0.51 -2.33
N VAL A 188 -11.92 0.44 -1.86
CA VAL A 188 -11.57 -0.05 -0.54
C VAL A 188 -10.90 1.08 0.24
N GLU A 189 -11.47 1.45 1.39
CA GLU A 189 -10.84 2.43 2.28
C GLU A 189 -9.86 1.73 3.23
N THR A 190 -8.57 2.01 3.09
CA THR A 190 -7.56 1.50 4.02
C THR A 190 -7.59 2.28 5.33
N ARG A 191 -7.70 1.58 6.47
CA ARG A 191 -7.48 2.22 7.77
C ARG A 191 -6.31 1.52 8.44
N CYS A 192 -5.49 2.27 9.16
CA CYS A 192 -4.44 1.72 10.01
C CYS A 192 -4.46 2.42 11.35
N SER A 193 -4.48 1.64 12.43
CA SER A 193 -4.43 2.14 13.78
C SER A 193 -3.50 1.31 14.66
N GLY A 194 -2.75 1.98 15.50
CA GLY A 194 -1.84 1.35 16.44
C GLY A 194 -0.65 2.24 16.75
N CYS A 195 0.35 1.66 17.41
CA CYS A 195 1.58 2.36 17.72
C CYS A 195 2.57 2.16 16.56
N ALA A 196 2.90 3.25 15.87
CA ALA A 196 3.84 3.28 14.76
C ALA A 196 5.23 3.71 15.25
N ARG A 197 6.28 3.16 14.64
CA ARG A 197 7.67 3.54 14.85
C ARG A 197 8.26 4.04 13.53
N VAL A 198 9.21 4.96 13.61
CA VAL A 198 10.00 5.36 12.45
C VAL A 198 10.93 4.22 12.03
N VAL A 199 10.93 3.89 10.74
CA VAL A 199 11.85 2.93 10.12
C VAL A 199 12.62 3.63 9.00
N TYR A 200 13.90 3.27 8.84
CA TYR A 200 14.76 3.75 7.75
C TYR A 200 14.86 2.62 6.72
N PRO A 201 14.15 2.73 5.58
CA PRO A 201 14.20 1.72 4.53
C PRO A 201 15.45 1.91 3.68
N GLU A 202 16.15 0.82 3.42
CA GLU A 202 17.36 0.76 2.61
C GLU A 202 17.15 -0.21 1.45
N SER A 203 17.43 0.24 0.23
CA SER A 203 17.44 -0.61 -0.96
C SER A 203 18.42 -1.76 -0.77
N ALA A 204 17.94 -2.99 -0.91
CA ALA A 204 18.73 -4.20 -0.63
C ALA A 204 18.80 -5.16 -1.82
N LEU A 205 18.26 -4.79 -2.98
CA LEU A 205 18.48 -5.52 -4.23
C LEU A 205 19.86 -5.15 -4.82
N GLY A 206 20.41 -6.04 -5.65
CA GLY A 206 21.73 -5.85 -6.27
C GLY A 206 21.88 -4.48 -6.95
N GLY A 207 23.03 -3.84 -6.75
CA GLY A 207 23.31 -2.51 -7.31
C GLY A 207 22.61 -1.34 -6.59
N GLY A 208 22.10 -1.55 -5.37
CA GLY A 208 21.44 -0.49 -4.58
C GLY A 208 20.01 -0.20 -5.02
N LYS A 209 19.40 -1.12 -5.75
CA LYS A 209 18.04 -1.01 -6.27
C LYS A 209 17.00 -1.44 -5.24
N LEU A 210 15.79 -0.94 -5.38
CA LEU A 210 14.66 -1.40 -4.58
C LEU A 210 13.89 -2.52 -5.29
N GLY A 211 13.71 -2.35 -6.60
CA GLY A 211 13.02 -3.26 -7.49
C GLY A 211 13.84 -3.60 -8.72
N ASP A 212 13.41 -4.62 -9.47
CA ASP A 212 14.04 -5.03 -10.73
C ASP A 212 13.70 -4.11 -11.91
N GLY A 213 12.71 -3.22 -11.76
CA GLY A 213 12.21 -2.32 -12.81
C GLY A 213 11.29 -2.99 -13.82
N VAL A 214 10.92 -4.26 -13.59
CA VAL A 214 10.04 -5.06 -14.45
C VAL A 214 8.89 -5.63 -13.64
N GLY A 215 9.16 -6.54 -12.70
CA GLY A 215 8.18 -7.09 -11.78
C GLY A 215 7.85 -6.17 -10.60
N PHE A 216 8.77 -5.28 -10.24
CA PHE A 216 8.54 -4.23 -9.26
C PHE A 216 9.29 -2.93 -9.66
N PRO A 217 8.66 -1.75 -9.55
CA PRO A 217 9.29 -0.49 -9.94
C PRO A 217 10.55 -0.20 -9.12
N ASP A 218 11.63 0.14 -9.80
CA ASP A 218 12.86 0.61 -9.15
C ASP A 218 12.72 2.10 -8.84
N VAL A 219 12.21 2.41 -7.64
CA VAL A 219 12.01 3.77 -7.16
C VAL A 219 13.02 4.14 -6.10
N LYS A 220 13.44 5.42 -6.10
CA LYS A 220 14.24 5.97 -5.02
C LYS A 220 13.39 6.07 -3.75
N LEU A 221 14.00 5.74 -2.62
CA LEU A 221 13.37 5.82 -1.32
C LEU A 221 13.55 7.20 -0.71
N PHE A 222 12.50 7.70 -0.07
CA PHE A 222 12.68 8.67 0.99
C PHE A 222 13.30 7.91 2.18
N SER A 223 14.25 8.51 2.88
CA SER A 223 15.00 7.83 3.94
C SER A 223 14.16 7.55 5.20
N VAL A 224 12.83 7.58 5.12
CA VAL A 224 11.93 7.34 6.25
C VAL A 224 10.69 6.56 5.82
N GLY A 225 10.21 5.74 6.74
CA GLY A 225 8.96 5.01 6.69
C GLY A 225 8.34 4.89 8.08
N LEU A 226 7.20 4.23 8.15
CA LEU A 226 6.51 3.88 9.39
C LEU A 226 6.40 2.36 9.52
N TRP A 227 6.54 1.86 10.74
CA TRP A 227 6.36 0.46 11.07
C TRP A 227 5.36 0.32 12.21
N TRP A 228 4.32 -0.49 12.03
CA TRP A 228 3.42 -0.93 13.08
C TRP A 228 3.76 -2.38 13.46
N PRO A 229 4.45 -2.61 14.60
CA PRO A 229 4.75 -3.98 15.06
C PRO A 229 3.48 -4.75 15.47
N LYS A 230 2.45 -4.00 15.89
CA LYS A 230 1.13 -4.51 16.24
C LYS A 230 0.09 -3.59 15.63
N ALA A 231 -0.36 -3.95 14.45
CA ALA A 231 -1.35 -3.20 13.72
C ALA A 231 -2.73 -3.87 13.89
N SER A 232 -3.77 -3.06 14.13
CA SER A 232 -5.14 -3.53 14.43
C SER A 232 -6.18 -2.61 13.82
N ASN A 233 -7.43 -3.09 13.71
CA ASN A 233 -8.55 -2.37 13.07
C ASN A 233 -8.17 -1.84 11.68
N ILE A 234 -7.39 -2.67 11.01
CA ILE A 234 -6.96 -2.46 9.66
C ILE A 234 -8.00 -3.18 8.78
N PRO A 235 -8.92 -2.47 8.11
CA PRO A 235 -9.56 -2.98 6.93
C PRO A 235 -8.56 -2.93 5.77
N ILE A 236 -7.34 -3.46 5.95
CA ILE A 236 -6.38 -3.54 4.84
C ILE A 236 -6.53 -4.89 4.19
N VAL A 237 -7.01 -4.75 2.97
CA VAL A 237 -6.77 -5.61 1.85
C VAL A 237 -5.31 -5.49 1.48
N MET A 238 -4.47 -6.42 1.88
CA MET A 238 -3.28 -6.79 1.11
C MET A 238 -3.06 -8.29 1.28
N GLY A 239 -2.58 -8.96 0.23
CA GLY A 239 -1.85 -10.21 0.50
C GLY A 239 -0.60 -9.85 1.27
N VAL A 240 0.26 -10.81 1.55
CA VAL A 240 1.66 -10.42 1.51
C VAL A 240 1.88 -9.88 0.08
N GLY A 241 2.22 -8.60 -0.03
CA GLY A 241 2.09 -7.81 -1.25
C GLY A 241 2.91 -6.54 -1.12
N VAL A 242 3.63 -6.16 -2.16
CA VAL A 242 4.29 -4.85 -2.27
C VAL A 242 3.42 -4.04 -3.21
N HIS A 243 2.70 -3.05 -2.70
CA HIS A 243 1.88 -2.18 -3.53
C HIS A 243 2.46 -0.77 -3.50
N VAL A 244 2.71 -0.18 -4.66
CA VAL A 244 2.93 1.26 -4.79
C VAL A 244 1.55 1.91 -4.76
N LEU A 245 1.07 2.23 -3.57
CA LEU A 245 -0.13 3.04 -3.41
C LEU A 245 0.25 4.48 -3.67
N SER A 246 0.14 4.92 -4.92
CA SER A 246 0.10 6.33 -5.21
C SER A 246 -1.25 6.87 -4.72
N GLY A 247 -1.26 7.69 -3.66
CA GLY A 247 -2.39 8.55 -3.36
C GLY A 247 -2.53 9.61 -4.46
N ALA A 248 -2.93 9.18 -5.66
CA ALA A 248 -3.21 10.07 -6.76
C ALA A 248 -4.58 10.69 -6.50
N VAL A 249 -4.60 12.02 -6.36
CA VAL A 249 -5.84 12.77 -6.54
C VAL A 249 -6.13 12.72 -8.05
N LEU A 250 -6.88 11.71 -8.49
CA LEU A 250 -7.38 11.67 -9.85
C LEU A 250 -8.46 12.76 -9.94
N VAL A 251 -8.21 13.75 -10.79
CA VAL A 251 -9.16 14.81 -11.17
C VAL A 251 -9.69 14.49 -12.56
#